data_AF-A0A9Q1CKL7-F1
#
_entry.id   AF-A0A9Q1CKL7-F1
#
_cell.length_a   1.000
_cell.length_b   1.000
_cell.length_c   1.000
_cell.angle_alpha   90.00
_cell.angle_beta   90.00
_cell.angle_gamma   90.00
#
_symmetry.space_group_name_H-M   'P 1'
#
loop_
_entity.id
_entity.type
_entity.pdbx_description
1 polymer ?
#
loop_
_entity_poly.entity_id
_entity_poly.type
_entity_poly.pdbx_seq_one_letter_code
_entity_poly.pdbx_strand_id
1 'polypeptide(L)'
;MTSHLFGGIWCSSSSSFALRRTPVDCDYASPQVKDTVEKAFYVDDCLKSVSTKDDARMIIRDTPSVLRYGGFNLTKFIVNDLSILSDP
;
A
#
# COMPACT_ATOMS: atom_id res chain seq x y z
N MET A 1 1.86 21.68 13.72
CA MET A 1 1.96 20.20 13.76
C MET A 1 0.76 19.68 12.98
N THR A 2 0.90 19.45 11.68
CA THR A 2 -0.23 19.31 10.72
C THR A 2 -0.35 17.93 10.11
N SER A 3 0.47 16.97 10.53
CA SER A 3 0.43 15.60 10.02
C SER A 3 0.62 14.62 11.16
N HIS A 4 -0.20 13.56 11.17
CA HIS A 4 -0.01 12.41 12.03
C HIS A 4 1.02 11.48 11.42
N LEU A 5 1.96 10.97 12.23
CA LEU A 5 2.99 10.05 11.76
C LEU A 5 2.35 8.70 11.42
N PHE A 6 2.52 8.25 10.18
CA PHE A 6 2.19 6.89 9.77
C PHE A 6 3.10 5.90 10.54
N GLY A 7 2.51 4.92 11.23
CA GLY A 7 3.23 4.02 12.15
C GLY A 7 3.35 4.49 13.60
N GLY A 8 2.83 5.69 13.94
CA GLY A 8 2.83 6.17 15.32
C GLY A 8 1.77 5.50 16.22
N ILE A 9 2.15 5.07 17.42
CA ILE A 9 1.26 4.42 18.41
C ILE A 9 0.02 5.28 18.73
N TRP A 10 0.19 6.60 18.82
CA TRP A 10 -0.85 7.55 19.24
C TRP A 10 -1.91 7.86 18.16
N CYS A 11 -1.73 7.37 16.93
CA CYS A 11 -2.60 7.68 15.80
C CYS A 11 -2.85 6.48 14.88
N SER A 12 -2.56 5.26 15.33
CA SER A 12 -2.69 4.04 14.53
C SER A 12 -4.08 3.87 13.91
N SER A 13 -5.15 4.18 14.65
CA SER A 13 -6.54 4.09 14.17
C SER A 13 -6.88 5.13 13.10
N SER A 14 -6.52 6.40 13.32
CA SER A 14 -6.77 7.49 12.38
C SER A 14 -6.01 7.29 11.07
N SER A 15 -4.72 6.97 11.16
CA SER A 15 -3.88 6.67 10.00
C SER A 15 -4.38 5.46 9.22
N SER A 16 -4.78 4.38 9.90
CA SER A 16 -5.35 3.19 9.26
C SER A 16 -6.70 3.45 8.59
N PHE A 17 -7.50 4.37 9.13
CA PHE A 17 -8.76 4.79 8.49
C PHE A 17 -8.48 5.58 7.20
N ALA A 18 -7.59 6.58 7.27
CA ALA A 18 -7.21 7.38 6.11
C ALA A 18 -6.56 6.50 5.01
N LEU A 19 -5.71 5.56 5.39
CA LEU A 19 -5.11 4.58 4.47
C LEU A 19 -6.20 3.77 3.73
N ARG A 20 -7.14 3.19 4.48
CA ARG A 20 -8.24 2.39 3.89
C ARG A 20 -9.22 3.20 3.07
N ARG A 21 -9.37 4.50 3.37
CA ARG A 21 -10.22 5.40 2.60
C ARG A 21 -9.60 5.81 1.26
N THR A 22 -8.27 5.90 1.21
CA THR A 22 -7.51 6.31 0.01
C THR A 22 -7.90 5.58 -1.28
N PRO A 23 -7.93 4.23 -1.34
CA PRO A 23 -8.30 3.53 -2.58
C PRO A 23 -9.80 3.60 -2.89
N VAL A 24 -10.66 3.99 -1.93
CA VAL A 24 -12.09 4.23 -2.17
C VAL A 24 -12.31 5.57 -2.86
N ASP A 25 -11.54 6.59 -2.48
CA ASP A 25 -11.60 7.95 -3.03
C ASP A 25 -10.74 8.14 -4.29
N CYS A 26 -10.06 7.09 -4.76
CA CYS A 26 -9.18 7.09 -5.91
C CYS A 26 -9.83 6.33 -7.09
N ASP A 27 -10.27 7.05 -8.12
CA ASP A 27 -11.06 6.49 -9.24
C ASP A 27 -10.34 5.38 -10.03
N TYR A 28 -9.01 5.45 -10.11
CA TYR A 28 -8.19 4.48 -10.84
C TYR A 28 -7.68 3.32 -9.98
N ALA A 29 -8.12 3.21 -8.71
CA ALA A 29 -7.69 2.12 -7.83
C ALA A 29 -8.31 0.78 -8.28
N SER A 30 -7.44 -0.17 -8.63
CA SER A 30 -7.86 -1.51 -9.04
C SER A 30 -8.45 -2.31 -7.85
N PRO A 31 -9.32 -3.31 -8.12
CA PRO A 31 -9.86 -4.18 -7.06
C PRO A 31 -8.76 -4.87 -6.24
N GLN A 32 -7.65 -5.25 -6.87
CA GLN A 32 -6.52 -5.88 -6.20
C GLN A 32 -5.78 -4.92 -5.26
N VAL A 33 -5.64 -3.63 -5.63
CA VAL A 33 -5.08 -2.60 -4.73
C VAL A 33 -6.02 -2.35 -3.55
N LYS A 34 -7.34 -2.27 -3.79
CA LYS A 34 -8.35 -2.14 -2.72
C LYS A 34 -8.25 -3.29 -1.72
N ASP A 35 -8.23 -4.53 -2.21
CA ASP A 35 -8.09 -5.73 -1.36
C ASP A 35 -6.75 -5.74 -0.59
N THR A 36 -5.66 -5.30 -1.23
CA THR A 36 -4.35 -5.22 -0.58
C THR A 36 -4.35 -4.19 0.54
N VAL A 37 -4.84 -2.97 0.30
CA VAL A 37 -4.91 -1.93 1.33
C VAL A 37 -5.82 -2.32 2.48
N GLU A 38 -6.93 -3.02 2.19
CA GLU A 38 -7.90 -3.42 3.21
C GLU A 38 -7.42 -4.59 4.08
N LYS A 39 -6.76 -5.58 3.49
CA LYS A 39 -6.48 -6.88 4.16
C LYS A 39 -5.01 -7.17 4.40
N ALA A 40 -4.09 -6.46 3.76
CA ALA A 40 -2.66 -6.76 3.80
C ALA A 40 -1.84 -5.78 4.65
N PHE A 41 -2.45 -4.69 5.13
CA PHE A 41 -1.78 -3.73 6.00
C PHE A 41 -1.99 -4.02 7.48
N TYR A 42 -0.89 -4.03 8.22
CA TYR A 42 -0.87 -3.92 9.67
C TYR A 42 -0.23 -2.57 10.04
N VAL A 43 -1.08 -1.60 10.39
CA VAL A 43 -0.66 -0.20 10.62
C VAL A 43 0.11 0.34 9.42
N ASP A 44 1.44 0.43 9.49
CA ASP A 44 2.33 0.95 8.45
C ASP A 44 3.00 -0.11 7.58
N ASP A 45 2.96 -1.38 7.99
CA ASP A 45 3.55 -2.48 7.25
C ASP A 45 2.53 -3.17 6.33
N CYS A 46 2.91 -3.44 5.09
CA CYS A 46 2.13 -4.20 4.13
C CYS A 46 2.77 -5.56 3.86
N LEU A 47 2.03 -6.64 4.09
CA LEU A 47 2.45 -8.00 3.76
C LEU A 47 1.38 -8.71 2.93
N LYS A 48 1.66 -8.92 1.65
CA LYS A 48 0.76 -9.58 0.70
C LYS A 48 1.46 -10.73 -0.02
N SER A 49 0.84 -11.91 0.04
CA SER A 49 1.22 -13.06 -0.78
C SER A 49 0.31 -13.16 -2.00
N VAL A 50 0.89 -13.46 -3.16
CA VAL A 50 0.20 -13.65 -4.44
C VAL A 50 0.72 -14.87 -5.16
N SER A 51 -0.07 -15.41 -6.08
CA SER A 51 0.23 -16.64 -6.82
C SER A 51 1.16 -16.46 -8.01
N THR A 52 1.27 -15.24 -8.57
CA THR A 52 2.07 -14.99 -9.79
C THR A 52 3.02 -13.82 -9.60
N LYS A 53 4.12 -13.81 -10.37
CA LYS A 53 5.08 -12.69 -10.38
C LYS A 53 4.45 -11.42 -10.96
N ASP A 54 3.56 -11.56 -11.94
CA ASP A 54 2.90 -10.42 -12.58
C ASP A 54 1.90 -9.74 -11.64
N ASP A 55 1.16 -10.51 -10.84
CA ASP A 55 0.34 -9.94 -9.77
C ASP A 55 1.20 -9.18 -8.74
N ALA A 56 2.37 -9.73 -8.39
CA ALA A 56 3.28 -9.07 -7.45
C ALA A 56 3.80 -7.74 -8.01
N ARG A 57 4.22 -7.73 -9.28
CA ARG A 57 4.66 -6.51 -9.99
C ARG A 57 3.57 -5.45 -10.01
N MET A 58 2.35 -5.87 -10.35
CA MET A 58 1.20 -4.96 -10.39
C MET A 58 0.91 -4.37 -9.01
N ILE A 59 0.91 -5.17 -7.93
CA ILE A 59 0.70 -4.65 -6.56
C ILE A 59 1.83 -3.68 -6.16
N ILE A 60 3.09 -4.04 -6.41
CA ILE A 60 4.25 -3.20 -6.07
C ILE A 60 4.22 -1.86 -6.81
N ARG A 61 3.71 -1.84 -8.05
CA ARG A 61 3.60 -0.61 -8.84
C ARG A 61 2.36 0.22 -8.49
N ASP A 62 1.21 -0.43 -8.36
CA ASP A 62 -0.09 0.26 -8.31
C ASP A 62 -0.49 0.64 -6.88
N THR A 63 -0.09 -0.13 -5.86
CA THR A 63 -0.38 0.24 -4.46
C THR A 63 0.28 1.58 -4.07
N PRO A 64 1.57 1.84 -4.36
CA PRO A 64 2.20 3.11 -4.02
C PRO A 64 1.63 4.29 -4.81
N SER A 65 1.25 4.08 -6.07
CA SER A 65 0.66 5.15 -6.89
C SER A 65 -0.71 5.59 -6.37
N VAL A 66 -1.53 4.65 -5.90
CA VAL A 66 -2.81 4.94 -5.23
C VAL A 66 -2.59 5.54 -3.84
N LEU A 67 -1.69 4.99 -3.03
CA LEU A 67 -1.45 5.49 -1.67
C LEU A 67 -0.85 6.91 -1.65
N ARG A 68 -0.09 7.27 -2.70
CA ARG A 68 0.45 8.62 -2.87
C ARG A 68 -0.62 9.67 -3.12
N TYR A 69 -1.77 9.30 -3.71
CA TYR A 69 -2.96 10.18 -3.78
C TYR A 69 -3.48 10.54 -2.39
N GLY A 70 -3.45 9.60 -1.44
CA GLY A 70 -3.82 9.82 -0.04
C GLY A 70 -2.71 10.43 0.83
N GLY A 71 -1.57 10.81 0.24
CA GLY A 71 -0.43 11.37 0.97
C GLY A 71 0.46 10.35 1.68
N PHE A 72 0.27 9.05 1.45
CA PHE A 72 1.11 7.99 2.00
C PHE A 72 2.26 7.67 1.04
N ASN A 73 3.46 7.48 1.60
CA ASN A 73 4.66 7.15 0.82
C ASN A 73 5.28 5.84 1.31
N LEU A 74 5.12 4.77 0.53
CA LEU A 74 5.78 3.49 0.79
C LEU A 74 7.23 3.56 0.27
N THR A 75 8.20 3.36 1.16
CA THR A 75 9.62 3.59 0.84
C THR A 75 10.44 2.32 0.63
N LYS A 76 9.95 1.17 1.11
CA LYS A 76 10.70 -0.08 1.12
C LYS A 76 9.84 -1.24 0.65
N PHE A 77 10.35 -1.99 -0.33
CA PHE A 77 9.76 -3.25 -0.78
C PHE A 77 10.73 -4.39 -0.49
N ILE A 78 10.20 -5.48 0.06
CA ILE A 78 10.93 -6.73 0.26
C ILE A 78 10.15 -7.80 -0.50
N VAL A 79 10.84 -8.54 -1.36
CA VAL A 79 10.26 -9.60 -2.18
C VAL A 79 11.12 -10.85 -2.09
N ASN A 80 10.50 -12.00 -2.32
CA ASN A 80 11.23 -13.27 -2.36
C ASN A 80 12.08 -13.43 -3.62
N ASP A 81 11.73 -12.73 -4.70
CA ASP A 81 12.42 -12.76 -5.98
C ASP A 81 12.68 -11.34 -6.47
N LEU A 82 13.96 -10.95 -6.53
CA LEU A 82 14.38 -9.59 -6.89
C LEU A 82 14.07 -9.21 -8.35
N SER A 83 13.82 -10.19 -9.24
CA SER A 83 13.40 -9.91 -10.63
C SER A 83 12.01 -9.26 -10.73
N ILE A 84 11.26 -9.23 -9.63
CA ILE A 84 9.98 -8.53 -9.50
C ILE A 84 10.21 -7.02 -9.34
N LEU A 85 11.30 -6.60 -8.69
CA LEU A 85 11.64 -5.19 -8.46
C LEU A 85 12.42 -4.56 -9.62
N SER A 86 12.85 -5.34 -10.59
CA SER A 86 13.51 -4.84 -11.79
C SER A 86 12.46 -4.19 -12.69
N ASP A 87 12.69 -2.95 -13.13
CA ASP A 87 11.89 -2.34 -14.20
C ASP A 87 11.98 -3.21 -15.47
N PRO A 88 10.89 -3.41 -16.21
CA PRO A 88 10.95 -3.99 -17.55
C PRO A 88 11.70 -3.09 -18.55
#